data_AF-A0A8B8C5I1-F1
#
_entry.id   AF-A0A8B8C5I1-F1
#
_cell.length_a   1.000
_cell.length_b   1.000
_cell.length_c   1.000
_cell.angle_alpha   90.00
_cell.angle_beta   90.00
_cell.angle_gamma   90.00
#
_symmetry.space_group_name_H-M   'P 1'
#
loop_
_entity.id
_entity.type
_entity.pdbx_description
1 polymer ?
#
loop_
_entity_poly.entity_id
_entity_poly.type
_entity_poly.pdbx_seq_one_letter_code
_entity_poly.pdbx_strand_id
1 'polypeptide(L)'
;MKFQYSFSRQNDAEMVVLLSDRAHLLASICKNTARMMNARNAGDVRSMLNDPAHQAMVRQQFTPYCYEHPLCDQRQKYRSPCGACNNLEAPLLGKAFTPFRRIVPSAYDDGVEAPRTLSVLGGSLPSARDVSNAVHRKDITSVNSQLTPFLTTFGQFLDHDFTSTPLMQGENGEIIEDCCSAPDRFECFSIAIPANDPHFRDPARKCMHVVRSDSAPPLDCSVGIRQQQNQRSSYIDGTMIYGFNRAKEDSLRSGQWGYMMVSEDYSNTPGMMPKSREDTCNIKMEDRQAPETQHCFHTETLHCLVWKF
;
A
#
# COMPACT_ATOMS: atom_id res chain seq x y z
N MET A 1 30.69 9.42 16.87
CA MET A 1 29.44 8.84 17.40
C MET A 1 28.37 9.92 17.41
N LYS A 2 27.44 9.90 16.46
CA LYS A 2 26.23 10.73 16.50
C LYS A 2 25.06 9.80 16.18
N PHE A 3 24.42 9.31 17.23
CA PHE A 3 23.07 8.80 17.17
C PHE A 3 22.16 9.91 17.66
N GLN A 4 21.28 10.40 16.79
CA GLN A 4 20.05 11.08 17.18
C GLN A 4 19.04 10.73 16.08
N TYR A 5 18.21 9.73 16.34
CA TYR A 5 16.96 9.54 15.64
C TYR A 5 15.86 9.41 16.67
N SER A 6 14.92 10.33 16.59
CA SER A 6 13.67 10.37 17.33
C SER A 6 12.61 10.81 16.33
N PHE A 7 11.48 10.09 16.32
CA PHE A 7 10.09 10.54 16.16
C PHE A 7 9.26 9.62 15.24
N SER A 8 8.11 9.20 15.77
CA SER A 8 7.22 8.20 15.19
C SER A 8 6.24 8.79 14.18
N ARG A 9 6.06 8.07 13.07
CA ARG A 9 4.77 7.54 12.58
C ARG A 9 5.09 6.63 11.39
N GLN A 10 4.63 5.38 11.40
CA GLN A 10 4.85 4.36 10.35
C GLN A 10 6.24 3.75 10.20
N ASN A 11 7.23 4.08 11.05
CA ASN A 11 8.58 3.48 11.13
C ASN A 11 9.37 3.25 9.83
N ASP A 12 8.93 3.80 8.69
CA ASP A 12 9.75 4.04 7.49
C ASP A 12 9.03 4.97 6.49
N ALA A 13 8.35 6.03 6.98
CA ALA A 13 7.72 7.02 6.11
C ALA A 13 8.72 7.62 5.11
N GLU A 14 9.97 7.80 5.53
CA GLU A 14 11.07 8.21 4.66
C GLU A 14 11.33 7.20 3.53
N MET A 15 11.30 5.89 3.82
CA MET A 15 11.44 4.87 2.77
C MET A 15 10.24 4.81 1.83
N VAL A 16 9.02 5.04 2.34
CA VAL A 16 7.82 5.13 1.49
C VAL A 16 7.96 6.30 0.52
N VAL A 17 8.25 7.50 1.03
CA VAL A 17 8.47 8.71 0.23
C VAL A 17 9.63 8.52 -0.76
N LEU A 18 10.76 7.99 -0.29
CA LEU A 18 11.93 7.74 -1.14
C LEU A 18 11.60 6.80 -2.32
N LEU A 19 10.88 5.72 -2.05
CA LEU A 19 10.50 4.76 -3.09
C LEU A 19 9.44 5.33 -4.04
N SER A 20 8.51 6.12 -3.51
CA SER A 20 7.54 6.88 -4.28
C SER A 20 8.22 7.84 -5.26
N ASP A 21 9.10 8.70 -4.75
CA ASP A 21 9.85 9.69 -5.53
C ASP A 21 10.66 9.03 -6.64
N ARG A 22 11.36 7.94 -6.30
CA ARG A 22 12.08 7.12 -7.27
C ARG A 22 11.14 6.62 -8.36
N ALA A 23 10.02 5.99 -8.00
CA ALA A 23 9.06 5.47 -8.97
C ALA A 23 8.46 6.56 -9.86
N HIS A 24 8.15 7.73 -9.30
CA HIS A 24 7.64 8.88 -10.04
C HIS A 24 8.65 9.44 -11.04
N LEU A 25 9.92 9.51 -10.64
CA LEU A 25 10.97 9.91 -11.55
C LEU A 25 11.12 8.90 -12.70
N LEU A 26 11.09 7.60 -12.41
CA LEU A 26 11.14 6.55 -13.44
C LEU A 26 9.96 6.65 -14.42
N ALA A 27 8.75 6.85 -13.91
CA ALA A 27 7.54 7.03 -14.72
C ALA A 27 7.62 8.29 -15.59
N SER A 28 8.12 9.39 -15.04
CA SER A 28 8.30 10.66 -15.75
C SER A 28 9.30 10.52 -16.90
N ILE A 29 10.43 9.86 -16.68
CA ILE A 29 11.41 9.58 -17.73
C ILE A 29 10.79 8.70 -18.81
N CYS A 30 10.09 7.63 -18.43
CA CYS A 30 9.39 6.75 -19.38
C CYS A 30 8.39 7.52 -20.25
N LYS A 31 7.58 8.41 -19.66
CA LYS A 31 6.64 9.27 -20.40
C LYS A 31 7.34 10.22 -21.36
N ASN A 32 8.43 10.84 -20.93
CA ASN A 32 9.19 11.75 -21.77
C ASN A 32 9.85 11.02 -22.95
N THR A 33 10.41 9.84 -22.72
CA THR A 33 10.95 9.01 -23.80
C THR A 33 9.86 8.56 -24.77
N ALA A 34 8.70 8.14 -24.28
CA ALA A 34 7.56 7.79 -25.12
C ALA A 34 7.15 8.96 -26.03
N ARG A 35 7.11 10.18 -25.51
CA ARG A 35 6.84 11.39 -26.29
C ARG A 35 7.92 11.64 -27.36
N MET A 36 9.20 11.52 -27.01
CA MET A 36 10.31 11.69 -27.96
C MET A 36 10.29 10.65 -29.08
N MET A 37 9.83 9.43 -28.78
CA MET A 37 9.68 8.34 -29.75
C MET A 37 8.34 8.36 -30.49
N ASN A 38 7.54 9.43 -30.32
CA ASN A 38 6.24 9.63 -30.96
C ASN A 38 5.22 8.51 -30.66
N ALA A 39 5.30 7.89 -29.49
CA ALA A 39 4.33 6.91 -29.02
C ALA A 39 2.98 7.60 -28.77
N ARG A 40 1.91 7.10 -29.38
CA ARG A 40 0.57 7.71 -29.37
C ARG A 40 -0.41 7.01 -28.44
N ASN A 41 -0.13 5.76 -28.09
CA ASN A 41 -0.99 4.92 -27.28
C ASN A 41 -0.16 3.97 -26.39
N ALA A 42 -0.82 3.31 -25.44
CA ALA A 42 -0.18 2.36 -24.53
C ALA A 42 0.54 1.19 -25.25
N GLY A 43 0.07 0.78 -26.43
CA GLY A 43 0.72 -0.23 -27.27
C GLY A 43 2.05 0.24 -27.85
N ASP A 44 2.12 1.50 -28.28
CA ASP A 44 3.36 2.11 -28.76
C ASP A 44 4.38 2.23 -27.62
N VAL A 45 3.93 2.66 -26.43
CA VAL A 45 4.76 2.70 -25.21
C VAL A 45 5.32 1.31 -24.89
N ARG A 46 4.48 0.28 -24.98
CA ARG A 46 4.93 -1.10 -24.73
C ARG A 46 5.91 -1.60 -25.77
N SER A 47 5.75 -1.19 -27.03
CA SER A 47 6.71 -1.50 -28.10
C SER A 47 8.06 -0.83 -27.83
N MET A 48 8.05 0.44 -27.41
CA MET A 48 9.25 1.16 -26.96
C MET A 48 9.94 0.45 -25.79
N LEU A 49 9.20 0.02 -24.77
CA LEU A 49 9.77 -0.63 -23.60
C LEU A 49 10.46 -1.97 -23.91
N ASN A 50 10.08 -2.60 -25.02
CA ASN A 50 10.70 -3.83 -25.51
C ASN A 50 11.92 -3.58 -26.42
N ASP A 51 12.20 -2.31 -26.79
CA ASP A 51 13.35 -1.96 -27.61
C ASP A 51 14.67 -2.14 -26.83
N PRO A 52 15.64 -2.94 -27.32
CA PRO A 52 16.88 -3.19 -26.60
C PRO A 52 17.73 -1.94 -26.33
N ALA A 53 17.73 -0.96 -27.24
CA ALA A 53 18.47 0.28 -27.06
C ALA A 53 17.81 1.15 -25.98
N HIS A 54 16.47 1.18 -25.97
CA HIS A 54 15.71 1.82 -24.89
C HIS A 54 16.00 1.16 -23.54
N GLN A 55 15.97 -0.17 -23.45
CA GLN A 55 16.28 -0.90 -22.21
C GLN A 55 17.70 -0.64 -21.72
N ALA A 56 18.69 -0.58 -22.62
CA ALA A 56 20.06 -0.27 -22.26
C ALA A 56 20.20 1.16 -21.69
N MET A 57 19.57 2.14 -22.34
CA MET A 57 19.52 3.53 -21.88
C MET A 57 18.84 3.63 -20.50
N VAL A 58 17.67 3.01 -20.33
CA VAL A 58 16.92 3.01 -19.08
C VAL A 58 17.73 2.38 -17.96
N ARG A 59 18.35 1.22 -18.18
CA ARG A 59 19.21 0.57 -17.16
C ARG A 59 20.33 1.50 -16.70
N GLN A 60 21.01 2.18 -17.62
CA GLN A 60 22.09 3.11 -17.27
C GLN A 60 21.58 4.28 -16.43
N GLN A 61 20.45 4.87 -16.80
CA GLN A 61 19.90 6.04 -16.12
C GLN A 61 19.17 5.68 -14.82
N PHE A 62 18.59 4.48 -14.71
CA PHE A 62 17.72 4.09 -13.59
C PHE A 62 18.48 3.38 -12.48
N THR A 63 19.70 2.92 -12.73
CA THR A 63 20.55 2.23 -11.74
C THR A 63 20.62 2.95 -10.38
N PRO A 64 20.78 4.28 -10.29
CA PRO A 64 20.83 4.99 -9.00
C PRO A 64 19.52 4.94 -8.20
N TYR A 65 18.39 4.67 -8.86
CA TYR A 65 17.07 4.59 -8.23
C TYR A 65 16.70 3.14 -7.85
N CYS A 66 17.58 2.20 -8.13
CA CYS A 66 17.40 0.79 -7.81
C CYS A 66 17.46 0.47 -6.33
N TYR A 67 16.91 -0.69 -6.02
CA TYR A 67 17.14 -1.33 -4.74
C TYR A 67 18.60 -1.75 -4.61
N GLU A 68 19.18 -1.44 -3.46
CA GLU A 68 20.45 -2.03 -3.09
C GLU A 68 20.26 -3.51 -2.78
N HIS A 69 21.17 -4.35 -3.30
CA HIS A 69 21.16 -5.77 -3.02
C HIS A 69 21.81 -6.04 -1.65
N PRO A 70 21.07 -6.57 -0.66
CA PRO A 70 21.65 -6.86 0.64
C PRO A 70 22.66 -8.00 0.53
N LEU A 71 23.74 -7.90 1.32
CA LEU A 71 24.70 -8.98 1.49
C LEU A 71 24.10 -10.03 2.44
N CYS A 72 23.98 -11.27 1.96
CA CYS A 72 23.36 -12.35 2.72
C CYS A 72 24.39 -13.23 3.44
N ASP A 73 24.23 -13.41 4.75
CA ASP A 73 25.00 -14.39 5.52
C ASP A 73 24.25 -15.73 5.58
N GLN A 74 24.79 -16.74 4.90
CA GLN A 74 24.22 -18.09 4.86
C GLN A 74 24.21 -18.79 6.24
N ARG A 75 24.99 -18.29 7.20
CA ARG A 75 25.04 -18.81 8.58
C ARG A 75 23.95 -18.22 9.46
N GLN A 76 23.20 -17.24 8.98
CA GLN A 76 22.15 -16.60 9.75
C GLN A 76 21.01 -17.60 10.04
N LYS A 77 20.77 -17.86 11.33
CA LYS A 77 19.78 -18.86 11.77
C LYS A 77 18.33 -18.36 11.69
N TYR A 78 18.12 -17.04 11.83
CA TYR A 78 16.79 -16.43 11.93
C TYR A 78 16.52 -15.48 10.78
N ARG A 79 15.24 -15.35 10.42
CA ARG A 79 14.77 -14.46 9.35
C ARG A 79 15.14 -13.01 9.65
N SER A 80 15.38 -12.22 8.61
CA SER A 80 15.44 -10.76 8.77
C SER A 80 14.02 -10.21 8.93
N PRO A 81 13.81 -9.11 9.68
CA PRO A 81 12.46 -8.56 9.89
C PRO A 81 11.77 -8.08 8.62
N CYS A 82 12.56 -7.68 7.62
CA CYS A 82 12.05 -7.25 6.32
C CYS A 82 11.96 -8.38 5.29
N GLY A 83 12.25 -9.63 5.64
CA GLY A 83 12.21 -10.78 4.72
C GLY A 83 13.34 -10.84 3.69
N ALA A 84 14.31 -9.91 3.73
CA ALA A 84 15.51 -9.96 2.89
C ALA A 84 16.34 -11.24 3.12
N CYS A 85 17.05 -11.68 2.09
CA CYS A 85 17.95 -12.83 2.11
C CYS A 85 17.29 -14.19 2.42
N ASN A 86 15.97 -14.29 2.36
CA ASN A 86 15.27 -15.57 2.41
C ASN A 86 15.61 -16.42 1.17
N ASN A 87 15.69 -15.78 -0.01
CA ASN A 87 16.32 -16.35 -1.19
C ASN A 87 17.75 -15.79 -1.33
N LEU A 88 18.75 -16.67 -1.30
CA LEU A 88 20.18 -16.28 -1.34
C LEU A 88 20.65 -15.83 -2.72
N GLU A 89 19.99 -16.26 -3.80
CA GLU A 89 20.29 -15.88 -5.18
C GLU A 89 19.58 -14.58 -5.58
N ALA A 90 18.38 -14.35 -5.03
CA ALA A 90 17.56 -13.17 -5.25
C ALA A 90 17.14 -12.54 -3.91
N PRO A 91 18.05 -11.80 -3.23
CA PRO A 91 17.85 -11.35 -1.85
C PRO A 91 16.67 -10.41 -1.59
N LEU A 92 16.15 -9.78 -2.63
CA LEU A 92 15.00 -8.85 -2.57
C LEU A 92 13.66 -9.56 -2.73
N LEU A 93 13.64 -10.84 -3.15
CA LEU A 93 12.41 -11.57 -3.37
C LEU A 93 11.62 -11.70 -2.06
N GLY A 94 10.39 -11.21 -2.06
CA GLY A 94 9.50 -11.22 -0.90
C GLY A 94 9.91 -10.25 0.23
N LYS A 95 10.89 -9.36 0.00
CA LYS A 95 11.30 -8.36 0.98
C LYS A 95 10.25 -7.26 1.14
N ALA A 96 10.03 -6.77 2.35
CA ALA A 96 9.24 -5.56 2.61
C ALA A 96 9.78 -4.33 1.87
N PHE A 97 8.87 -3.40 1.57
CA PHE A 97 9.12 -2.18 0.79
C PHE A 97 9.60 -2.45 -0.64
N THR A 98 9.11 -3.53 -1.25
CA THR A 98 9.35 -3.86 -2.66
C THR A 98 8.02 -3.85 -3.43
N PRO A 99 8.03 -3.72 -4.77
CA PRO A 99 6.80 -3.79 -5.53
C PRO A 99 6.14 -5.17 -5.46
N PHE A 100 4.82 -5.22 -5.60
CA PHE A 100 4.13 -6.50 -5.84
C PHE A 100 4.62 -7.16 -7.13
N ARG A 101 4.70 -8.50 -7.11
CA ARG A 101 4.94 -9.28 -8.33
C ARG A 101 3.73 -9.15 -9.25
N ARG A 102 3.98 -8.78 -10.51
CA ARG A 102 2.97 -8.87 -11.57
C ARG A 102 2.92 -10.29 -12.14
N ILE A 103 1.75 -10.92 -12.05
CA ILE A 103 1.46 -12.20 -12.74
C ILE A 103 1.05 -11.94 -14.20
N VAL A 104 0.39 -10.80 -14.44
CA VAL A 104 0.05 -10.31 -15.77
C VAL A 104 0.56 -8.87 -15.95
N PRO A 105 0.87 -8.45 -17.18
CA PRO A 105 1.25 -7.06 -17.46
C PRO A 105 0.17 -6.06 -17.01
N SER A 106 0.58 -4.87 -16.58
CA SER A 106 -0.33 -3.78 -16.26
C SER A 106 -1.07 -3.26 -17.50
N ALA A 107 -2.24 -2.67 -17.28
CA ALA A 107 -3.03 -2.00 -18.30
C ALA A 107 -3.39 -0.59 -17.81
N TYR A 108 -2.47 0.36 -18.01
CA TYR A 108 -2.70 1.80 -17.76
C TYR A 108 -3.12 2.48 -19.07
N ASP A 109 -3.92 3.54 -18.99
CA ASP A 109 -4.43 4.26 -20.18
C ASP A 109 -3.28 4.84 -21.03
N ASP A 110 -2.25 5.36 -20.37
CA ASP A 110 -1.04 5.90 -20.99
C ASP A 110 0.07 4.84 -21.14
N GLY A 111 -0.19 3.59 -20.77
CA GLY A 111 0.81 2.51 -20.75
C GLY A 111 1.85 2.60 -19.62
N VAL A 112 1.79 3.63 -18.76
CA VAL A 112 2.80 3.89 -17.72
C VAL A 112 2.20 3.91 -16.33
N GLU A 113 1.24 4.79 -16.05
CA GLU A 113 0.71 5.00 -14.69
C GLU A 113 -0.70 5.58 -14.60
N ALA A 114 -1.25 6.13 -15.68
CA ALA A 114 -2.60 6.69 -15.67
C ALA A 114 -3.61 5.57 -15.44
N PRO A 115 -4.42 5.64 -14.35
CA PRO A 115 -5.45 4.64 -14.09
C PRO A 115 -6.32 4.41 -15.33
N ARG A 116 -6.72 3.15 -15.54
CA ARG A 116 -7.46 2.78 -16.73
C ARG A 116 -8.89 3.31 -16.67
N THR A 117 -9.31 4.06 -17.67
CA THR A 117 -10.67 4.60 -17.80
C THR A 117 -11.38 4.11 -19.06
N LEU A 118 -10.66 3.51 -20.01
CA LEU A 118 -11.21 3.04 -21.28
C LEU A 118 -11.24 1.52 -21.40
N SER A 119 -12.31 1.02 -22.02
CA SER A 119 -12.45 -0.37 -22.45
C SER A 119 -11.53 -0.68 -23.64
N VAL A 120 -11.36 -1.97 -23.97
CA VAL A 120 -10.59 -2.38 -25.17
C VAL A 120 -11.23 -1.90 -26.49
N LEU A 121 -12.50 -1.49 -26.46
CA LEU A 121 -13.23 -0.93 -27.60
C LEU A 121 -13.19 0.61 -27.63
N GLY A 122 -12.49 1.26 -26.70
CA GLY A 122 -12.35 2.72 -26.61
C GLY A 122 -13.49 3.44 -25.88
N GLY A 123 -14.58 2.76 -25.52
CA GLY A 123 -15.64 3.35 -24.69
C GLY A 123 -15.24 3.44 -23.21
N SER A 124 -15.77 4.42 -22.47
CA SER A 124 -15.53 4.59 -21.04
C SER A 124 -15.96 3.37 -20.22
N LEU A 125 -15.17 3.03 -19.20
CA LEU A 125 -15.51 2.03 -18.21
C LEU A 125 -16.62 2.56 -17.27
N PRO A 126 -17.52 1.69 -16.79
CA PRO A 126 -18.49 2.09 -15.78
C PRO A 126 -17.78 2.49 -14.48
N SER A 127 -18.39 3.39 -13.71
CA SER A 127 -17.89 3.72 -12.36
C SER A 127 -17.86 2.46 -11.49
N ALA A 128 -16.87 2.34 -10.61
CA ALA A 128 -16.84 1.28 -9.60
C ALA A 128 -18.12 1.27 -8.74
N ARG A 129 -18.74 2.44 -8.53
CA ARG A 129 -20.00 2.55 -7.79
C ARG A 129 -21.19 1.99 -8.56
N ASP A 130 -21.26 2.22 -9.88
CA ASP A 130 -22.29 1.63 -10.74
C ASP A 130 -22.22 0.11 -10.71
N VAL A 131 -21.01 -0.44 -10.85
CA VAL A 131 -20.77 -1.89 -10.77
C VAL A 131 -21.15 -2.42 -9.39
N SER A 132 -20.78 -1.72 -8.31
CA SER A 132 -21.16 -2.08 -6.94
C SER A 132 -22.68 -2.16 -6.78
N ASN A 133 -23.43 -1.14 -7.23
CA ASN A 133 -24.88 -1.11 -7.16
C ASN A 133 -25.55 -2.22 -7.99
N ALA A 134 -25.00 -2.53 -9.16
CA ALA A 134 -25.55 -3.55 -10.06
C ALA A 134 -25.31 -4.99 -9.55
N VAL A 135 -24.12 -5.25 -8.98
CA VAL A 135 -23.65 -6.60 -8.63
C VAL A 135 -23.86 -6.93 -7.14
N HIS A 136 -23.54 -6.00 -6.23
CA HIS A 136 -23.56 -6.24 -4.78
C HIS A 136 -24.90 -5.78 -4.20
N ARG A 137 -25.93 -6.61 -4.35
CA ARG A 137 -27.27 -6.31 -3.86
C ARG A 137 -27.43 -6.63 -2.37
N LYS A 138 -28.18 -5.79 -1.67
CA LYS A 138 -28.35 -5.87 -0.20
C LYS A 138 -29.25 -7.03 0.27
N ASP A 139 -29.97 -7.66 -0.65
CA ASP A 139 -30.97 -8.69 -0.38
C ASP A 139 -30.38 -10.11 -0.23
N ILE A 140 -29.07 -10.28 -0.44
CA ILE A 140 -28.39 -11.58 -0.34
C ILE A 140 -27.41 -11.55 0.83
N THR A 141 -27.88 -11.93 2.02
CA THR A 141 -27.05 -12.26 3.18
C THR A 141 -27.25 -13.73 3.54
N SER A 142 -26.65 -14.62 2.74
CA SER A 142 -26.62 -16.05 3.09
C SER A 142 -25.62 -16.27 4.22
N VAL A 143 -26.11 -16.69 5.38
CA VAL A 143 -25.23 -17.15 6.47
C VAL A 143 -24.78 -18.57 6.18
N ASN A 144 -23.48 -18.83 6.25
CA ASN A 144 -22.93 -20.17 6.13
C ASN A 144 -22.95 -20.84 7.51
N SER A 145 -23.74 -21.92 7.67
CA SER A 145 -23.87 -22.65 8.93
C SER A 145 -22.68 -23.55 9.27
N GLN A 146 -21.72 -23.72 8.34
CA GLN A 146 -20.53 -24.57 8.51
C GLN A 146 -19.28 -23.76 8.88
N LEU A 147 -19.32 -22.43 8.73
CA LEU A 147 -18.17 -21.55 8.94
C LEU A 147 -18.43 -20.60 10.10
N THR A 148 -17.46 -20.49 11.00
CA THR A 148 -17.52 -19.51 12.08
C THR A 148 -16.98 -18.16 11.58
N PRO A 149 -17.36 -17.04 12.21
CA PRO A 149 -16.78 -15.72 11.92
C PRO A 149 -15.25 -15.68 12.03
N PHE A 150 -14.64 -16.61 12.77
CA PHE A 150 -13.19 -16.73 12.89
C PHE A 150 -12.51 -16.92 11.53
N LEU A 151 -13.16 -17.55 10.54
CA LEU A 151 -12.59 -17.70 9.20
C LEU A 151 -12.26 -16.34 8.58
N THR A 152 -13.21 -15.39 8.61
CA THR A 152 -13.02 -14.04 8.05
C THR A 152 -11.96 -13.27 8.82
N THR A 153 -12.01 -13.33 10.16
CA THR A 153 -11.04 -12.64 11.01
C THR A 153 -9.62 -13.18 10.82
N PHE A 154 -9.46 -14.50 10.75
CA PHE A 154 -8.16 -15.12 10.50
C PHE A 154 -7.66 -14.84 9.07
N GLY A 155 -8.56 -14.78 8.09
CA GLY A 155 -8.23 -14.34 6.74
C GLY A 155 -7.64 -12.93 6.70
N GLN A 156 -8.26 -11.98 7.40
CA GLN A 156 -7.73 -10.61 7.53
C GLN A 156 -6.40 -10.58 8.28
N PHE A 157 -6.29 -11.33 9.38
CA PHE A 157 -5.04 -11.44 10.13
C PHE A 157 -3.90 -11.91 9.22
N LEU A 158 -4.14 -12.95 8.42
CA LEU A 158 -3.15 -13.49 7.50
C LEU A 158 -2.82 -12.52 6.35
N ASP A 159 -3.83 -11.87 5.74
CA ASP A 159 -3.63 -10.86 4.69
C ASP A 159 -2.67 -9.74 5.14
N HIS A 160 -2.83 -9.30 6.38
CA HIS A 160 -1.98 -8.29 6.99
C HIS A 160 -0.56 -8.77 7.33
N ASP A 161 -0.29 -10.09 7.30
CA ASP A 161 1.08 -10.62 7.43
C ASP A 161 1.90 -10.25 6.20
N PHE A 162 1.29 -10.44 5.03
CA PHE A 162 2.05 -10.48 3.78
C PHE A 162 1.72 -9.36 2.81
N THR A 163 0.70 -8.54 3.09
CA THR A 163 0.38 -7.35 2.28
C THR A 163 0.10 -6.10 3.11
N SER A 164 0.60 -4.96 2.62
CA SER A 164 0.13 -3.62 2.99
C SER A 164 0.52 -2.66 1.88
N THR A 165 -0.45 -1.94 1.33
CA THR A 165 -0.21 -0.97 0.25
C THR A 165 -0.44 0.44 0.78
N PRO A 166 0.60 1.29 0.86
CA PRO A 166 0.44 2.65 1.33
C PRO A 166 -0.37 3.49 0.34
N LEU A 167 -1.02 4.54 0.84
CA LEU A 167 -1.64 5.57 0.01
C LEU A 167 -0.62 6.67 -0.28
N MET A 168 -0.74 7.29 -1.45
CA MET A 168 0.04 8.47 -1.78
C MET A 168 -0.24 9.62 -0.78
N GLN A 169 0.75 10.48 -0.61
CA GLN A 169 0.65 11.70 0.18
C GLN A 169 0.83 12.92 -0.74
N GLY A 170 0.31 14.07 -0.31
CA GLY A 170 0.59 15.34 -0.97
C GLY A 170 2.01 15.84 -0.68
N GLU A 171 2.30 17.06 -1.13
CA GLU A 171 3.60 17.71 -0.89
C GLU A 171 3.95 17.73 0.60
N ASN A 172 5.21 17.42 0.93
CA ASN A 172 5.73 17.38 2.30
C ASN A 172 4.98 16.41 3.24
N GLY A 173 4.37 15.36 2.69
CA GLY A 173 3.68 14.32 3.48
C GLY A 173 2.26 14.71 3.93
N GLU A 174 1.64 15.66 3.24
CA GLU A 174 0.25 16.06 3.50
C GLU A 174 -0.71 14.87 3.35
N ILE A 175 -1.56 14.66 4.36
CA ILE A 175 -2.66 13.70 4.26
C ILE A 175 -3.74 14.27 3.35
N ILE A 176 -4.11 13.49 2.34
CA ILE A 176 -5.14 13.88 1.37
C ILE A 176 -6.49 13.52 1.94
N GLU A 177 -7.21 14.50 2.48
CA GLU A 177 -8.52 14.27 3.12
C GLU A 177 -9.68 14.28 2.12
N ASP A 178 -9.54 14.99 0.99
CA ASP A 178 -10.61 15.10 -0.01
C ASP A 178 -10.10 15.11 -1.45
N CYS A 179 -10.58 14.14 -2.23
CA CYS A 179 -10.30 13.99 -3.66
C CYS A 179 -11.50 14.37 -4.54
N CYS A 180 -12.63 14.69 -3.91
CA CYS A 180 -13.83 15.17 -4.59
C CYS A 180 -13.72 16.64 -4.96
N SER A 181 -13.13 17.47 -4.09
CA SER A 181 -12.94 18.90 -4.36
C SER A 181 -11.81 19.19 -5.35
N ALA A 182 -10.85 18.28 -5.51
CA ALA A 182 -9.71 18.42 -6.42
C ALA A 182 -9.47 17.12 -7.22
N PRO A 183 -10.40 16.74 -8.12
CA PRO A 183 -10.34 15.47 -8.84
C PRO A 183 -9.13 15.35 -9.78
N ASP A 184 -8.59 16.50 -10.22
CA ASP A 184 -7.42 16.55 -11.11
C ASP A 184 -6.07 16.42 -10.36
N ARG A 185 -6.08 16.36 -9.02
CA ARG A 185 -4.87 16.04 -8.25
C ARG A 185 -4.33 14.69 -8.67
N PHE A 186 -3.02 14.63 -8.87
CA PHE A 186 -2.38 13.42 -9.37
C PHE A 186 -2.53 12.24 -8.40
N GLU A 187 -2.58 12.47 -7.10
CA GLU A 187 -2.77 11.39 -6.11
C GLU A 187 -4.23 10.91 -6.05
N CYS A 188 -5.17 11.64 -6.63
CA CYS A 188 -6.59 11.36 -6.54
C CYS A 188 -7.07 10.48 -7.71
N PHE A 189 -8.02 9.58 -7.40
CA PHE A 189 -8.77 8.84 -8.41
C PHE A 189 -10.18 8.57 -7.90
N SER A 190 -10.94 9.65 -7.71
CA SER A 190 -12.27 9.61 -7.09
C SER A 190 -13.26 8.75 -7.89
N ILE A 191 -14.20 8.15 -7.17
CA ILE A 191 -15.24 7.31 -7.78
C ILE A 191 -16.48 8.16 -7.98
N ALA A 192 -16.92 8.34 -9.23
CA ALA A 192 -18.16 9.04 -9.53
C ALA A 192 -19.38 8.30 -8.96
N ILE A 193 -20.27 9.03 -8.29
CA ILE A 193 -21.53 8.52 -7.76
C ILE A 193 -22.63 8.78 -8.81
N PRO A 194 -23.41 7.76 -9.20
CA PRO A 194 -24.50 7.96 -10.15
C PRO A 194 -25.64 8.76 -9.53
N ALA A 195 -26.35 9.54 -10.36
CA ALA A 195 -27.45 10.39 -9.90
C ALA A 195 -28.62 9.61 -9.25
N ASN A 196 -28.79 8.34 -9.60
CA ASN A 196 -29.79 7.43 -9.06
C ASN A 196 -29.22 6.46 -8.00
N ASP A 197 -28.13 6.82 -7.33
CA ASP A 197 -27.54 5.96 -6.29
C ASP A 197 -28.55 5.68 -5.16
N PRO A 198 -28.75 4.40 -4.78
CA PRO A 198 -29.74 4.05 -3.76
C PRO A 198 -29.37 4.52 -2.34
N HIS A 199 -28.08 4.76 -2.08
CA HIS A 199 -27.54 5.14 -0.77
C HIS A 199 -27.14 6.61 -0.70
N PHE A 200 -26.36 7.09 -1.68
CA PHE A 200 -25.91 8.48 -1.75
C PHE A 200 -26.97 9.35 -2.45
N ARG A 201 -27.98 9.76 -1.69
CA ARG A 201 -29.14 10.51 -2.21
C ARG A 201 -28.96 12.03 -2.23
N ASP A 202 -27.94 12.54 -1.55
CA ASP A 202 -27.63 13.97 -1.54
C ASP A 202 -27.12 14.39 -2.94
N PRO A 203 -27.83 15.28 -3.66
CA PRO A 203 -27.41 15.75 -4.98
C PRO A 203 -26.07 16.51 -4.98
N ALA A 204 -25.64 17.02 -3.83
CA ALA A 204 -24.34 17.68 -3.68
C ALA A 204 -23.18 16.67 -3.64
N ARG A 205 -23.42 15.44 -3.18
CA ARG A 205 -22.39 14.39 -3.06
C ARG A 205 -22.28 13.57 -4.35
N LYS A 206 -21.39 14.00 -5.24
CA LYS A 206 -21.23 13.41 -6.58
C LYS A 206 -20.06 12.43 -6.72
N CYS A 207 -19.29 12.21 -5.67
CA CYS A 207 -18.15 11.29 -5.71
C CYS A 207 -17.81 10.69 -4.35
N MET A 208 -16.99 9.65 -4.39
CA MET A 208 -16.35 9.03 -3.23
C MET A 208 -14.85 9.35 -3.28
N HIS A 209 -14.31 9.84 -2.18
CA HIS A 209 -12.88 10.10 -2.01
C HIS A 209 -12.09 8.80 -2.12
N VAL A 210 -11.06 8.79 -2.98
CA VAL A 210 -10.10 7.70 -3.14
C VAL A 210 -8.75 8.31 -3.51
N VAL A 211 -7.74 7.96 -2.71
CA VAL A 211 -6.33 8.25 -2.99
C VAL A 211 -5.71 7.03 -3.66
N ARG A 212 -4.86 7.27 -4.66
CA ARG A 212 -4.11 6.24 -5.35
C ARG A 212 -3.10 5.61 -4.38
N SER A 213 -2.89 4.32 -4.52
CA SER A 213 -1.81 3.61 -3.83
C SER A 213 -0.45 4.15 -4.22
N ASP A 214 0.47 4.20 -3.28
CA ASP A 214 1.85 4.60 -3.53
C ASP A 214 2.60 3.62 -4.44
N SER A 215 3.69 4.10 -5.03
CA SER A 215 4.49 3.36 -5.98
C SER A 215 5.88 3.02 -5.48
N ALA A 216 6.44 1.96 -6.06
CA ALA A 216 7.81 1.54 -5.89
C ALA A 216 8.47 1.33 -7.26
N PRO A 217 9.78 1.54 -7.40
CA PRO A 217 10.50 1.16 -8.61
C PRO A 217 10.43 -0.36 -8.82
N PRO A 218 10.53 -0.88 -10.05
CA PRO A 218 10.62 -2.32 -10.27
C PRO A 218 11.92 -2.87 -9.68
N LEU A 219 11.90 -4.12 -9.21
CA LEU A 219 13.05 -4.77 -8.57
C LEU A 219 14.29 -4.83 -9.48
N ASP A 220 14.09 -4.96 -10.79
CA ASP A 220 15.14 -5.07 -11.80
C ASP A 220 15.47 -3.73 -12.48
N CYS A 221 14.81 -2.64 -12.08
CA CYS A 221 14.94 -1.30 -12.68
C CYS A 221 14.79 -1.27 -14.20
N SER A 222 14.04 -2.22 -14.77
CA SER A 222 14.00 -2.40 -16.22
C SER A 222 13.14 -1.36 -16.93
N VAL A 223 12.10 -0.83 -16.26
CA VAL A 223 11.07 0.01 -16.88
C VAL A 223 10.53 1.06 -15.90
N GLY A 224 9.92 2.12 -16.43
CA GLY A 224 9.23 3.14 -15.64
C GLY A 224 7.73 2.91 -15.44
N ILE A 225 7.21 1.72 -15.77
CA ILE A 225 5.80 1.41 -15.53
C ILE A 225 5.53 1.36 -14.02
N ARG A 226 4.49 2.06 -13.58
CA ARG A 226 4.08 2.13 -12.17
C ARG A 226 3.92 0.74 -11.56
N GLN A 227 4.56 0.51 -10.42
CA GLN A 227 4.37 -0.66 -9.56
C GLN A 227 3.89 -0.22 -8.20
N GLN A 228 2.92 -0.91 -7.61
CA GLN A 228 2.43 -0.62 -6.26
C GLN A 228 3.38 -1.23 -5.24
N GLN A 229 3.64 -0.52 -4.15
CA GLN A 229 4.52 -0.95 -3.08
C GLN A 229 3.81 -1.93 -2.13
N ASN A 230 4.53 -2.95 -1.67
CA ASN A 230 4.17 -3.76 -0.51
C ASN A 230 5.06 -3.40 0.68
N GLN A 231 4.50 -2.91 1.78
CA GLN A 231 5.22 -2.59 3.02
C GLN A 231 5.47 -3.80 3.92
N ARG A 232 4.95 -4.98 3.57
CA ARG A 232 5.15 -6.22 4.32
C ARG A 232 6.14 -7.15 3.61
N SER A 233 6.80 -8.00 4.40
CA SER A 233 7.43 -9.19 3.85
C SER A 233 6.35 -10.03 3.17
N SER A 234 6.63 -10.69 2.04
CA SER A 234 5.61 -11.52 1.36
C SER A 234 5.50 -12.93 1.97
N TYR A 235 6.25 -13.20 3.03
CA TYR A 235 6.25 -14.50 3.70
C TYR A 235 5.19 -14.53 4.80
N ILE A 236 4.68 -15.72 5.11
CA ILE A 236 3.88 -15.94 6.33
C ILE A 236 4.88 -16.16 7.46
N ASP A 237 5.32 -15.07 8.08
CA ASP A 237 6.41 -15.04 9.06
C ASP A 237 6.06 -14.28 10.34
N GLY A 238 4.81 -13.83 10.48
CA GLY A 238 4.38 -13.04 11.62
C GLY A 238 4.85 -11.59 11.56
N THR A 239 5.19 -11.04 10.39
CA THR A 239 5.37 -9.60 10.16
C THR A 239 4.23 -8.78 10.78
N MET A 240 2.98 -9.27 10.78
CA MET A 240 1.88 -8.54 11.45
C MET A 240 2.04 -8.42 12.98
N ILE A 241 2.82 -9.32 13.60
CA ILE A 241 3.13 -9.35 15.03
C ILE A 241 4.48 -8.67 15.32
N TYR A 242 5.50 -9.00 14.53
CA TYR A 242 6.91 -8.66 14.81
C TYR A 242 7.39 -7.41 14.08
N GLY A 243 6.62 -6.89 13.13
CA GLY A 243 7.01 -5.75 12.31
C GLY A 243 7.81 -6.14 11.07
N PHE A 244 7.99 -5.15 10.19
CA PHE A 244 8.50 -5.32 8.82
C PHE A 244 9.91 -4.74 8.62
N ASN A 245 10.50 -4.13 9.66
CA ASN A 245 11.88 -3.68 9.68
C ASN A 245 12.42 -3.74 11.11
N ARG A 246 13.74 -3.58 11.25
CA ARG A 246 14.42 -3.74 12.54
C ARG A 246 13.98 -2.70 13.57
N ALA A 247 13.78 -1.45 13.14
CA ALA A 247 13.34 -0.38 14.02
C ALA A 247 11.98 -0.68 14.65
N LYS A 248 11.03 -1.19 13.85
CA LYS A 248 9.72 -1.61 14.35
C LYS A 248 9.78 -2.86 15.22
N GLU A 249 10.57 -3.86 14.83
CA GLU A 249 10.76 -5.06 15.66
C GLU A 249 11.30 -4.68 17.04
N ASP A 250 12.35 -3.86 17.09
CA ASP A 250 12.95 -3.40 18.35
C ASP A 250 11.95 -2.54 19.15
N SER A 251 11.13 -1.71 18.49
CA SER A 251 10.12 -0.89 19.17
C SER A 251 8.95 -1.70 19.73
N LEU A 252 8.75 -2.95 19.32
CA LEU A 252 7.70 -3.85 19.83
C LEU A 252 8.20 -4.79 20.93
N ARG A 253 9.51 -4.83 21.18
CA ARG A 253 10.14 -5.70 22.17
C ARG A 253 10.29 -4.98 23.52
N SER A 254 10.11 -5.73 24.61
CA SER A 254 10.36 -5.20 25.95
C SER A 254 11.86 -5.02 26.24
N GLY A 255 12.72 -5.65 25.45
CA GLY A 255 14.16 -5.76 25.71
C GLY A 255 14.53 -6.71 26.85
N GLN A 256 13.54 -7.32 27.52
CA GLN A 256 13.75 -8.20 28.66
C GLN A 256 13.30 -9.63 28.34
N TRP A 257 14.19 -10.60 28.59
CA TRP A 257 13.89 -12.04 28.49
C TRP A 257 13.35 -12.52 27.12
N GLY A 258 13.45 -11.69 26.08
CA GLY A 258 12.90 -11.98 24.75
C GLY A 258 11.40 -11.71 24.60
N TYR A 259 10.77 -10.99 25.54
CA TYR A 259 9.34 -10.70 25.48
C TYR A 259 8.98 -9.52 24.56
N MET A 260 7.73 -9.54 24.10
CA MET A 260 7.07 -8.40 23.47
C MET A 260 6.61 -7.41 24.54
N MET A 261 6.47 -6.13 24.15
CA MET A 261 5.80 -5.15 25.00
C MET A 261 4.32 -5.48 25.18
N VAL A 262 3.79 -5.15 26.34
CA VAL A 262 2.36 -5.26 26.69
C VAL A 262 1.91 -3.94 27.30
N SER A 263 0.60 -3.66 27.24
CA SER A 263 0.04 -2.47 27.88
C SER A 263 0.06 -2.59 29.41
N GLU A 264 0.40 -1.48 30.06
CA GLU A 264 0.31 -1.32 31.52
C GLU A 264 -1.06 -0.77 31.96
N ASP A 265 -1.89 -0.33 31.01
CA ASP A 265 -3.18 0.32 31.30
C ASP A 265 -4.25 -0.64 31.84
N TYR A 266 -4.04 -1.94 31.68
CA TYR A 266 -5.03 -2.97 31.98
C TYR A 266 -4.48 -3.94 33.03
N SER A 267 -4.38 -3.46 34.28
CA SER A 267 -3.84 -4.23 35.42
C SER A 267 -4.56 -5.57 35.68
N ASN A 268 -5.84 -5.67 35.33
CA ASN A 268 -6.65 -6.89 35.49
C ASN A 268 -6.72 -7.76 34.24
N THR A 269 -6.14 -7.32 33.11
CA THR A 269 -6.17 -8.06 31.84
C THR A 269 -4.77 -8.13 31.24
N PRO A 270 -3.95 -9.11 31.67
CA PRO A 270 -2.58 -9.23 31.20
C PRO A 270 -2.54 -9.55 29.70
N GLY A 271 -1.46 -9.11 29.04
CA GLY A 271 -1.20 -9.45 27.64
C GLY A 271 -1.91 -8.58 26.59
N MET A 272 -2.54 -7.48 27.00
CA MET A 272 -3.09 -6.50 26.05
C MET A 272 -1.97 -5.82 25.26
N MET A 273 -2.25 -5.51 24.01
CA MET A 273 -1.29 -4.83 23.12
C MET A 273 -0.98 -3.42 23.66
N PRO A 274 0.27 -2.94 23.56
CA PRO A 274 0.64 -1.59 24.01
C PRO A 274 -0.17 -0.53 23.24
N LYS A 275 -0.48 0.61 23.85
CA LYS A 275 -1.14 1.74 23.16
C LYS A 275 -0.22 2.36 22.12
N SER A 276 -0.79 2.77 20.99
CA SER A 276 -0.08 3.61 20.03
C SER A 276 0.19 4.98 20.65
N ARG A 277 1.43 5.46 20.57
CA ARG A 277 1.80 6.84 20.92
C ARG A 277 1.63 7.80 19.74
N GLU A 278 1.00 7.34 18.66
CA GLU A 278 0.85 8.06 17.40
C GLU A 278 -0.58 8.60 17.24
N ASP A 279 -0.76 9.90 16.95
CA ASP A 279 -2.08 10.50 16.66
C ASP A 279 -2.58 10.20 15.23
N THR A 280 -2.24 9.04 14.64
CA THR A 280 -2.72 8.59 13.32
C THR A 280 -4.07 7.87 13.41
N CYS A 281 -4.42 7.40 14.60
CA CYS A 281 -5.70 6.79 14.90
C CYS A 281 -6.73 7.86 15.34
N ASN A 282 -6.82 8.94 14.57
CA ASN A 282 -7.82 9.98 14.74
C ASN A 282 -8.90 9.79 13.69
N ILE A 283 -9.85 8.88 13.92
CA ILE A 283 -11.08 8.88 13.11
C ILE A 283 -11.92 10.05 13.59
N LYS A 284 -11.85 11.18 12.89
CA LYS A 284 -12.89 12.22 12.99
C LYS A 284 -14.15 11.66 12.33
N MET A 285 -15.04 11.03 13.10
CA MET A 285 -16.37 10.69 12.60
C MET A 285 -17.21 11.96 12.53
N GLU A 286 -17.93 12.15 11.41
CA GLU A 286 -18.81 13.32 11.17
C GLU A 286 -19.95 13.44 12.19
N ASP A 287 -20.28 12.38 12.92
CA ASP A 287 -21.26 12.38 14.01
C ASP A 287 -20.58 12.33 15.38
N ARG A 288 -20.97 13.25 16.27
CA ARG A 288 -20.50 13.41 17.66
C ARG A 288 -20.90 12.27 18.61
N GLN A 289 -20.89 11.03 18.13
CA GLN A 289 -21.08 9.80 18.91
C GLN A 289 -19.83 8.93 18.76
N ALA A 290 -18.69 9.41 19.25
CA ALA A 290 -17.59 8.51 19.53
C ALA A 290 -17.99 7.68 20.77
N PRO A 291 -18.11 6.35 20.68
CA PRO A 291 -18.16 5.54 21.89
C PRO A 291 -16.83 5.72 22.64
N GLU A 292 -16.86 5.78 23.97
CA GLU A 292 -15.71 5.92 24.87
C GLU A 292 -14.64 4.81 24.74
N THR A 293 -14.76 3.91 23.75
CA THR A 293 -13.97 2.67 23.59
C THR A 293 -13.15 2.64 22.30
N GLN A 294 -12.60 3.78 21.86
CA GLN A 294 -11.62 3.79 20.76
C GLN A 294 -10.23 3.47 21.33
N HIS A 295 -9.76 2.24 21.09
CA HIS A 295 -8.42 1.82 21.50
C HIS A 295 -7.52 1.69 20.27
N CYS A 296 -6.55 2.59 20.19
CA CYS A 296 -5.51 2.57 19.16
C CYS A 296 -4.30 1.84 19.73
N PHE A 297 -4.09 0.61 19.30
CA PHE A 297 -2.96 -0.19 19.75
C PHE A 297 -1.74 0.04 18.86
N HIS A 298 -0.55 0.03 19.45
CA HIS A 298 0.72 0.02 18.75
C HIS A 298 0.88 -1.35 18.08
N THR A 299 0.16 -1.48 16.97
CA THR A 299 0.05 -2.67 16.14
C THR A 299 0.23 -2.24 14.71
N GLU A 300 0.62 -3.18 13.87
CA GLU A 300 0.92 -2.90 12.47
C GLU A 300 -0.31 -2.69 11.60
N THR A 301 -1.46 -3.20 12.04
CA THR A 301 -2.70 -3.09 11.31
C THR A 301 -3.80 -3.23 12.34
N LEU A 302 -4.33 -2.08 12.75
CA LEU A 302 -5.71 -1.88 13.14
C LEU A 302 -5.99 -0.41 13.43
N HIS A 303 -6.17 0.36 12.35
CA HIS A 303 -7.04 1.52 12.42
C HIS A 303 -8.47 0.98 12.58
N CYS A 304 -8.91 0.88 13.83
CA CYS A 304 -10.27 0.55 14.28
C CYS A 304 -10.92 -0.71 13.68
N LEU A 305 -10.84 -1.85 14.40
CA LEU A 305 -11.95 -2.82 14.37
C LEU A 305 -13.14 -2.19 15.08
N VAL A 306 -13.92 -1.39 14.37
CA VAL A 306 -15.31 -1.17 14.76
C VAL A 306 -16.07 -2.42 14.32
N TRP A 307 -16.06 -3.47 15.15
CA TRP A 307 -17.11 -4.48 15.08
C TRP A 307 -18.37 -3.84 15.64
N LYS A 308 -19.20 -3.22 14.78
CA LYS A 308 -20.61 -3.06 15.11
C LYS A 308 -21.26 -4.43 14.95
N PHE A 309 -21.51 -5.10 16.07
CA PHE A 309 -22.61 -6.07 16.16
C PHE A 309 -23.93 -5.30 16.31
#